data_AF-A0A178MX64-F1
#
_entry.id   AF-A0A178MX64-F1
#
_cell.length_a   1.000
_cell.length_b   1.000
_cell.length_c   1.000
_cell.angle_alpha   90.00
_cell.angle_beta   90.00
_cell.angle_gamma   90.00
#
_symmetry.space_group_name_H-M   'P 1'
#
loop_
_entity.id
_entity.type
_entity.pdbx_description
1 polymer ?
#
loop_
_entity_poly.entity_id
_entity_poly.type
_entity_poly.pdbx_seq_one_letter_code
_entity_poly.pdbx_strand_id
1 'polypeptide(L)'
;MASIRKRSGNWQVQVRRADQKTISRTFAKKVDAVAWARGKEAELDVAEQPEHVVELATTTLADLIERYRDTVTPNKKSAYQERYRLNRLLRHSVCKLTLDRLTTGAFSPRSG
;
A
#
# COMPACT_ATOMS: atom_id res chain seq x y z
N MET A 1 -13.84 -11.30 5.66
CA MET A 1 -13.73 -12.68 6.18
C MET A 1 -13.24 -13.61 5.08
N ALA A 2 -12.23 -14.43 5.39
CA ALA A 2 -11.65 -15.40 4.48
C ALA A 2 -12.49 -16.70 4.44
N SER A 3 -12.93 -17.10 3.25
CA SER A 3 -13.58 -18.39 3.02
C SER A 3 -12.62 -19.35 2.31
N ILE A 4 -12.45 -20.56 2.82
CA ILE A 4 -11.63 -21.61 2.21
C ILE A 4 -12.56 -22.66 1.60
N ARG A 5 -12.43 -22.93 0.30
CA ARG A 5 -13.22 -23.93 -0.42
C ARG A 5 -12.33 -24.92 -1.19
N LYS A 6 -12.75 -26.17 -1.28
CA LYS A 6 -12.06 -27.19 -2.08
C LYS A 6 -12.67 -27.24 -3.49
N ARG A 7 -11.84 -27.17 -4.54
CA ARG A 7 -12.28 -27.27 -5.95
C ARG A 7 -11.27 -28.08 -6.75
N SER A 8 -11.71 -29.17 -7.39
CA SER A 8 -10.91 -30.02 -8.28
C SER A 8 -9.56 -30.45 -7.70
N GLY A 9 -9.54 -30.90 -6.44
CA GLY A 9 -8.32 -31.33 -5.74
C GLY A 9 -7.51 -30.22 -5.06
N ASN A 10 -7.78 -28.96 -5.38
CA ASN A 10 -7.07 -27.80 -4.82
C ASN A 10 -7.91 -27.03 -3.78
N TRP A 11 -7.24 -26.25 -2.95
CA TRP A 11 -7.80 -25.41 -1.89
C TRP A 11 -7.76 -23.93 -2.31
N GLN A 12 -8.92 -23.34 -2.56
CA GLN A 12 -9.04 -21.93 -2.87
C GLN A 12 -9.43 -21.15 -1.62
N VAL A 13 -8.66 -20.11 -1.31
CA VAL A 13 -9.00 -19.10 -0.30
C VAL A 13 -9.56 -17.89 -1.03
N GLN A 14 -10.66 -17.35 -0.53
CA GLN A 14 -11.28 -16.10 -1.00
C GLN A 14 -11.46 -15.17 0.18
N VAL A 15 -10.87 -13.99 0.12
CA VAL A 15 -11.04 -12.93 1.12
C VAL A 15 -11.96 -11.88 0.51
N ARG A 16 -13.18 -11.76 1.05
CA ARG A 16 -14.17 -10.75 0.65
C ARG A 16 -14.21 -9.63 1.70
N ARG A 17 -14.28 -8.38 1.23
CA ARG A 17 -14.56 -7.19 2.04
C ARG A 17 -15.64 -6.35 1.36
N ALA A 18 -16.46 -5.66 2.15
CA ALA A 18 -17.36 -4.63 1.63
C ALA A 18 -16.52 -3.55 0.94
N ASP A 19 -16.97 -3.09 -0.22
CA ASP A 19 -16.35 -2.02 -1.05
C ASP A 19 -14.95 -2.30 -1.63
N GLN A 20 -14.41 -3.52 -1.53
CA GLN A 20 -13.12 -3.89 -2.15
C GLN A 20 -13.22 -5.11 -3.08
N LYS A 21 -12.30 -5.20 -4.05
CA LYS A 21 -12.19 -6.36 -4.94
C LYS A 21 -11.87 -7.61 -4.13
N THR A 22 -12.62 -8.69 -4.38
CA THR A 22 -12.39 -9.99 -3.75
C THR A 22 -11.02 -10.53 -4.15
N ILE A 23 -10.15 -10.78 -3.17
CA ILE A 23 -8.84 -11.39 -3.41
C ILE A 23 -9.01 -12.91 -3.29
N SER A 24 -8.49 -13.66 -4.25
CA SER A 24 -8.52 -15.12 -4.19
C SER A 24 -7.19 -15.75 -4.57
N ARG A 25 -6.83 -16.84 -3.89
CA ARG A 25 -5.62 -17.61 -4.16
C ARG A 25 -5.89 -19.10 -3.98
N THR A 26 -5.24 -19.93 -4.80
CA THR A 26 -5.42 -21.38 -4.81
C THR A 26 -4.13 -22.07 -4.37
N PHE A 27 -4.26 -23.14 -3.59
CA PHE A 27 -3.18 -23.91 -2.99
C PHE A 27 -3.42 -25.41 -3.19
N ALA A 28 -2.35 -26.19 -3.30
CA ALA A 28 -2.46 -27.65 -3.38
C ALA A 28 -2.74 -28.28 -2.00
N LYS A 29 -2.19 -27.71 -0.92
CA LYS A 29 -2.35 -28.21 0.45
C LYS A 29 -3.30 -27.33 1.26
N LYS A 30 -4.12 -27.97 2.10
CA LYS A 30 -5.06 -27.28 3.02
C LYS A 30 -4.32 -26.41 4.03
N VAL A 31 -3.18 -26.91 4.53
CA VAL A 31 -2.37 -26.23 5.55
C VAL A 31 -1.86 -24.89 5.03
N ASP A 32 -1.35 -24.86 3.80
CA ASP A 32 -0.87 -23.63 3.14
C ASP A 32 -2.01 -22.63 2.91
N ALA A 33 -3.20 -23.13 2.53
CA ALA A 33 -4.39 -22.30 2.38
C ALA A 33 -4.83 -21.64 3.69
N VAL A 34 -4.81 -22.40 4.80
CA VAL A 34 -5.17 -21.88 6.14
C VAL A 34 -4.12 -20.88 6.64
N ALA A 35 -2.84 -21.18 6.47
CA ALA A 35 -1.75 -20.28 6.86
C ALA A 35 -1.80 -18.96 6.10
N TRP A 36 -2.03 -19.01 4.78
CA TRP A 36 -2.19 -17.81 3.97
C TRP A 36 -3.45 -17.02 4.33
N ALA A 37 -4.58 -17.69 4.59
CA ALA A 37 -5.82 -17.04 5.02
C ALA A 37 -5.61 -16.24 6.32
N ARG A 38 -5.01 -16.86 7.34
CA ARG A 38 -4.72 -16.22 8.62
C ARG A 38 -3.71 -15.08 8.50
N GLY A 39 -2.64 -15.27 7.74
CA GLY A 39 -1.66 -14.22 7.50
C GLY A 39 -2.28 -13.01 6.79
N LYS A 40 -3.19 -13.26 5.84
CA LYS A 40 -3.86 -12.18 5.11
C LYS A 40 -4.94 -11.48 5.95
N GLU A 41 -5.65 -12.18 6.83
CA GLU A 41 -6.55 -11.53 7.79
C GLU A 41 -5.77 -10.68 8.79
N ALA A 42 -4.67 -11.18 9.36
CA ALA A 42 -3.83 -10.40 10.27
C ALA A 42 -3.22 -9.15 9.61
N GLU A 43 -2.76 -9.26 8.35
CA GLU A 43 -2.26 -8.10 7.59
C GLU A 43 -3.36 -7.05 7.35
N LEU A 44 -4.60 -7.50 7.15
CA LEU A 44 -5.76 -6.64 6.96
C LEU A 44 -6.24 -6.01 8.27
N ASP A 45 -6.13 -6.72 9.39
CA ASP A 45 -6.45 -6.21 10.74
C ASP A 45 -5.44 -5.13 11.15
N VAL A 46 -4.15 -5.36 10.91
CA VAL A 46 -3.08 -4.36 11.17
C VAL A 46 -3.23 -3.14 10.27
N ALA A 47 -3.63 -3.31 9.01
CA ALA A 47 -3.92 -2.19 8.12
C ALA A 47 -5.19 -1.40 8.51
N GLU A 48 -6.11 -2.01 9.27
CA GLU A 48 -7.33 -1.37 9.79
C GLU A 48 -7.20 -0.82 11.20
N GLN A 49 -6.03 -0.95 11.83
CA GLN A 49 -5.81 -0.39 13.14
C GLN A 49 -6.03 1.13 13.08
N PRO A 50 -6.91 1.70 13.94
CA PRO A 50 -7.27 3.12 13.88
C PRO A 50 -6.07 4.05 13.85
N GLU A 51 -5.00 3.70 14.57
CA GLU A 51 -3.72 4.41 14.59
C GLU A 51 -3.05 4.50 13.21
N HIS A 52 -3.05 3.41 12.44
CA HIS A 52 -2.47 3.39 11.09
C HIS A 52 -3.34 4.17 10.10
N VAL A 53 -4.67 4.07 10.22
CA VAL A 53 -5.60 4.84 9.38
C VAL A 53 -5.48 6.33 9.67
N VAL A 54 -5.35 6.71 10.94
CA VAL A 54 -5.13 8.10 11.36
C VAL A 54 -3.79 8.62 10.85
N GLU A 55 -2.70 7.86 11.01
CA GLU A 55 -1.38 8.26 10.49
C GLU A 55 -1.37 8.46 8.98
N LEU A 56 -2.07 7.61 8.21
CA LEU A 56 -2.19 7.75 6.76
C LEU A 56 -3.02 8.97 6.36
N ALA A 57 -4.02 9.34 7.16
CA ALA A 57 -4.88 10.49 6.94
C ALA A 57 -4.25 11.84 7.37
N THR A 58 -3.20 11.82 8.19
CA THR A 58 -2.49 13.03 8.63
C THR A 58 -1.16 13.24 7.92
N THR A 59 -0.51 12.17 7.46
CA THR A 59 0.78 12.24 6.78
C THR A 59 0.57 12.53 5.30
N THR A 60 1.27 13.53 4.76
CA THR A 60 1.26 13.84 3.33
C THR A 60 2.42 13.17 2.59
N LEU A 61 2.28 13.06 1.26
CA LEU A 61 3.40 12.62 0.41
C LEU A 61 4.59 13.59 0.49
N ALA A 62 4.34 14.90 0.67
CA ALA A 62 5.38 15.89 0.89
C ALA A 62 6.21 15.56 2.14
N ASP A 63 5.56 15.25 3.27
CA ASP A 63 6.24 14.93 4.53
C ASP A 63 7.21 13.75 4.37
N LEU A 64 6.80 12.71 3.63
CA LEU A 64 7.66 11.56 3.35
C LEU A 64 8.85 11.93 2.46
N ILE A 65 8.61 12.73 1.42
CA ILE A 65 9.66 13.16 0.48
C ILE A 65 10.68 14.07 1.19
N GLU A 66 10.22 14.99 2.03
CA GLU A 66 11.10 15.87 2.82
C GLU A 66 11.93 15.07 3.82
N ARG A 67 11.29 14.16 4.57
CA ARG A 67 12.02 13.26 5.48
C ARG A 67 13.08 12.46 4.74
N TYR A 68 12.77 11.90 3.57
CA TYR A 68 13.73 11.17 2.75
C TYR A 68 14.87 12.05 2.24
N ARG A 69 14.55 13.26 1.74
CA ARG A 69 15.51 14.26 1.26
C ARG A 69 16.52 14.67 2.34
N ASP A 70 16.07 14.73 3.59
CA ASP A 70 16.86 15.30 4.68
C ASP A 70 17.58 14.24 5.51
N THR A 71 17.09 12.99 5.53
CA THR A 71 17.70 11.90 6.31
C THR A 71 18.46 10.87 5.48
N VAL A 72 18.01 10.58 4.25
CA VAL A 72 18.57 9.52 3.41
C VAL A 72 19.44 10.08 2.28
N THR A 73 18.91 11.06 1.54
CA THR A 73 19.62 11.64 0.38
C THR A 73 21.02 12.20 0.70
N PRO A 74 21.29 12.85 1.86
CA PRO A 74 22.63 13.40 2.14
C PRO A 74 23.74 12.33 2.20
N ASN A 75 23.37 11.09 2.52
CA ASN A 75 24.31 9.98 2.64
C ASN A 75 24.62 9.29 1.30
N LYS A 76 24.01 9.75 0.20
CA LYS A 76 24.21 9.18 -1.13
C LYS A 76 25.24 9.98 -1.92
N LYS A 77 26.04 9.29 -2.75
CA LYS A 77 26.98 9.93 -3.69
C LYS A 77 26.29 10.91 -4.66
N SER A 78 25.01 10.66 -4.97
CA SER A 78 24.17 11.49 -5.84
C SER A 78 23.33 12.55 -5.11
N ALA A 79 23.65 12.87 -3.85
CA ALA A 79 22.82 13.71 -2.97
C ALA A 79 22.34 15.00 -3.63
N TYR A 80 23.23 15.73 -4.30
CA TYR A 80 22.91 17.01 -4.94
C TYR A 80 21.85 16.88 -6.04
N GLN A 81 22.06 15.95 -6.98
CA GLN A 81 21.15 15.74 -8.10
C GLN A 81 19.80 15.20 -7.65
N GLU A 82 19.81 14.29 -6.66
CA GLU A 82 18.60 13.72 -6.10
C GLU A 82 17.80 14.77 -5.32
N ARG A 83 18.45 15.58 -4.49
CA ARG A 83 17.81 16.70 -3.78
C ARG A 83 17.12 17.66 -4.76
N TYR A 84 17.76 17.97 -5.90
CA TYR A 84 17.14 18.81 -6.93
C TYR A 84 15.86 18.18 -7.50
N ARG A 85 15.89 16.88 -7.83
CA ARG A 85 14.71 16.15 -8.34
C ARG A 85 13.59 16.08 -7.30
N LEU A 86 13.92 15.80 -6.04
CA LEU A 86 12.96 15.76 -4.93
C LEU A 86 12.32 17.13 -4.70
N ASN A 87 13.11 18.21 -4.71
CA ASN A 87 12.58 19.58 -4.59
C ASN A 87 11.66 19.96 -5.77
N ARG A 88 11.93 19.44 -6.97
CA ARG A 88 11.03 19.60 -8.12
C ARG A 88 9.74 18.82 -7.93
N LEU A 89 9.82 17.58 -7.43
CA LEU A 89 8.67 16.72 -7.17
C LEU A 89 7.73 17.33 -6.12
N LEU A 90 8.28 17.91 -5.04
CA LEU A 90 7.53 18.58 -3.96
C LEU A 90 6.62 19.72 -4.44
N ARG A 91 6.88 20.31 -5.61
CA ARG A 91 6.04 21.37 -6.18
C ARG A 91 4.75 20.83 -6.82
N HIS A 92 4.66 19.52 -7.04
CA HIS A 92 3.49 18.91 -7.67
C HIS A 92 2.32 18.81 -6.67
N SER A 93 1.09 19.04 -7.15
CA SER A 93 -0.12 19.03 -6.31
C SER A 93 -0.35 17.70 -5.59
N VAL A 94 0.08 16.58 -6.20
CA VAL A 94 0.04 15.23 -5.60
C VAL A 94 0.78 15.16 -4.26
N CYS A 95 1.80 15.99 -4.04
CA CYS A 95 2.56 15.99 -2.79
C CYS A 95 1.75 16.55 -1.61
N LYS A 96 0.70 17.33 -1.88
CA LYS A 96 -0.22 17.86 -0.85
C LYS A 96 -1.27 16.86 -0.40
N LEU A 97 -1.37 15.71 -1.07
CA LEU A 97 -2.31 14.67 -0.70
C LEU A 97 -1.76 13.88 0.50
N THR A 98 -2.68 13.57 1.40
CA THR A 98 -2.47 12.59 2.47
C THR A 98 -2.36 11.19 1.88
N LEU A 99 -1.66 10.29 2.57
CA LEU A 99 -1.33 8.97 2.04
C LEU A 99 -2.58 8.12 1.79
N ASP A 100 -3.63 8.29 2.58
CA ASP A 100 -4.94 7.66 2.37
C ASP A 100 -5.62 8.09 1.05
N ARG A 101 -5.30 9.29 0.55
CA ARG A 101 -5.86 9.87 -0.68
C ARG A 101 -5.00 9.64 -1.92
N LEU A 102 -3.83 9.02 -1.77
CA LEU A 102 -2.99 8.66 -2.89
C LEU A 102 -3.60 7.47 -3.66
N THR A 103 -4.11 7.77 -4.84
CA THR A 103 -4.65 6.77 -5.77
C THR A 103 -3.85 6.78 -7.07
N THR A 104 -3.95 5.72 -7.87
CA THR A 104 -3.32 5.66 -9.20
C THR A 104 -3.74 6.85 -10.10
N GLY A 105 -4.98 7.33 -9.94
CA GLY A 105 -5.48 8.51 -10.65
C GLY A 105 -4.81 9.82 -10.26
N ALA A 106 -4.20 9.90 -9.08
CA ALA A 106 -3.46 11.08 -8.64
C ALA A 106 -2.10 11.25 -9.35
N PHE A 107 -1.57 10.17 -9.93
CA PHE A 107 -0.31 10.15 -10.69
C PHE A 107 -0.51 10.13 -12.20
N SER A 108 -1.71 9.77 -12.68
CA SER A 108 -2.03 9.81 -14.10
C SER A 108 -2.50 11.21 -14.49
N PRO A 109 -1.98 11.82 -15.58
CA PRO A 109 -2.65 12.97 -16.15
C PRO A 109 -4.05 12.51 -16.56
N ARG A 110 -5.09 13.26 -16.20
CA ARG A 110 -6.43 13.06 -16.75
C ARG A 110 -6.33 13.23 -18.26
N SER A 111 -6.23 12.12 -18.98
CA SER A 111 -6.53 12.08 -20.41
C SER A 111 -8.01 12.41 -20.55
N GLY A 112 -8.28 13.64 -21.00
CA GLY A 112 -9.59 14.03 -21.52
C GLY A 112 -9.84 13.39 -22.88
#